data_AF-A0A1T4ZKA5-F1
#
_entry.id   AF-A0A1T4ZKA5-F1
#
_cell.length_a   1.000
_cell.length_b   1.000
_cell.length_c   1.000
_cell.angle_alpha   90.00
_cell.angle_beta   90.00
_cell.angle_gamma   90.00
#
_symmetry.space_group_name_H-M   'P 1'
#
loop_
_entity.id
_entity.type
_entity.pdbx_description
1 polymer ?
#
loop_
_entity_poly.entity_id
_entity_poly.type
_entity_poly.pdbx_seq_one_letter_code
_entity_poly.pdbx_strand_id
1 'polypeptide(L)'
;MSNSFIRLFVGGGDIIHGKVRYALWLKNVEPSLIRRIPLLTQKIENVKKFRESSPKLRTRQWAKFPTLFSEDRQPTTDFLALPKVSSERRFYIPFAYLTSDYLINNTVSYIPNADKFLFGILQSEMHMTWVKYVCGRTKSDYQYSNKIVYNNYPFPENVSDKQKQKVETAAQKVLDTRAKYPDSSLADLYDPLTMPPDLVKAHQALDKAVDLCYRPQPFVSELNRIEYLFSLYEALSAPLLKVEKKKRVKKKDS
;
A
#
# COMPACT_ATOMS: atom_id res chain seq x y z
N MET A 1 -7.97 21.25 -27.96
CA MET A 1 -8.14 19.79 -27.79
C MET A 1 -7.25 19.39 -26.62
N SER A 2 -7.82 18.95 -25.51
CA SER A 2 -7.04 18.59 -24.33
C SER A 2 -6.02 17.50 -24.69
N ASN A 3 -4.81 17.62 -24.13
CA ASN A 3 -3.73 16.64 -24.26
C ASN A 3 -4.11 15.31 -23.59
N SER A 4 -5.03 14.56 -24.21
CA SER A 4 -5.73 13.39 -23.65
C SER A 4 -4.83 12.20 -23.30
N PHE A 5 -3.53 12.26 -23.61
CA PHE A 5 -2.56 11.19 -23.38
C PHE A 5 -1.45 11.57 -22.40
N ILE A 6 -1.44 12.80 -21.85
CA ILE A 6 -0.53 13.17 -20.76
C ILE A 6 -1.29 12.99 -19.45
N ARG A 7 -0.78 12.14 -18.57
CA ARG A 7 -1.42 11.85 -17.28
C ARG A 7 -0.47 12.07 -16.12
N LEU A 8 -1.04 12.41 -14.97
CA LEU A 8 -0.32 12.44 -13.70
C LEU A 8 0.31 11.07 -13.44
N PHE A 9 1.54 11.05 -12.95
CA PHE A 9 2.30 9.83 -12.70
C PHE A 9 3.04 9.93 -11.37
N VAL A 10 2.88 8.91 -10.54
CA VAL A 10 3.52 8.86 -9.21
C VAL A 10 4.05 7.46 -8.89
N GLY A 11 5.16 7.43 -8.17
CA GLY A 11 5.65 6.27 -7.44
C GLY A 11 5.49 6.45 -5.93
N GLY A 12 5.88 5.43 -5.15
CA GLY A 12 5.76 5.47 -3.69
C GLY A 12 6.56 6.60 -3.06
N GLY A 13 7.79 6.83 -3.56
CA GLY A 13 8.61 7.95 -3.13
C GLY A 13 8.02 9.31 -3.49
N ASP A 14 7.33 9.42 -4.63
CA ASP A 14 6.69 10.67 -5.05
C ASP A 14 5.51 11.00 -4.14
N ILE A 15 4.66 10.01 -3.83
CA ILE A 15 3.53 10.14 -2.90
C ILE A 15 4.01 10.63 -1.53
N ILE A 16 5.07 10.01 -1.00
CA ILE A 16 5.62 10.37 0.30
C ILE A 16 6.13 11.82 0.32
N HIS A 17 6.82 12.26 -0.74
CA HIS A 17 7.45 13.59 -0.78
C HIS A 17 6.60 14.65 -1.49
N GLY A 18 5.32 14.38 -1.78
CA GLY A 18 4.43 15.33 -2.46
C GLY A 18 4.88 15.71 -3.89
N LYS A 19 5.65 14.85 -4.57
CA LYS A 19 6.14 15.11 -5.92
C LYS A 19 5.13 14.63 -6.95
N VAL A 20 4.97 15.38 -8.04
CA VAL A 20 4.12 15.01 -9.16
C VAL A 20 4.95 14.93 -10.42
N ARG A 21 4.81 13.83 -11.16
CA ARG A 21 5.41 13.64 -12.48
C ARG A 21 4.33 13.42 -13.52
N TYR A 22 4.73 13.33 -14.77
CA TYR A 22 3.83 13.08 -15.89
C TYR A 22 4.32 11.89 -16.71
N ALA A 23 3.39 11.16 -17.31
CA ALA A 23 3.68 10.08 -18.24
C ALA A 23 2.81 10.17 -19.49
N LEU A 24 3.35 9.66 -20.59
CA LEU A 24 2.61 9.46 -21.84
C LEU A 24 1.80 8.17 -21.74
N TRP A 25 0.50 8.30 -21.52
CA TRP A 25 -0.47 7.21 -21.53
C TRP A 25 -1.06 7.03 -22.91
N LEU A 26 -0.36 6.26 -23.75
CA LEU A 26 -0.73 6.11 -25.16
C LEU A 26 -1.74 4.97 -25.42
N LYS A 27 -2.35 4.42 -24.36
CA LYS A 27 -3.41 3.41 -24.47
C LYS A 27 -4.61 4.03 -25.18
N ASN A 28 -5.07 3.38 -26.25
CA ASN A 28 -6.20 3.82 -27.08
C ASN A 28 -6.00 5.18 -27.77
N VAL A 29 -4.76 5.66 -27.92
CA VAL A 29 -4.48 6.86 -28.69
C VAL A 29 -4.49 6.54 -30.18
N GLU A 30 -5.22 7.35 -30.95
CA GLU A 30 -5.32 7.23 -32.40
C GLU A 30 -3.94 7.26 -33.08
N PRO A 31 -3.60 6.28 -33.94
CA PRO A 31 -2.30 6.25 -34.64
C PRO A 31 -2.04 7.48 -35.51
N SER A 32 -3.09 8.11 -36.04
CA SER A 32 -3.00 9.35 -36.81
C SER A 32 -2.47 10.51 -35.95
N LEU A 33 -2.88 10.61 -34.68
CA LEU A 33 -2.40 11.61 -33.74
C LEU A 33 -0.93 11.38 -33.40
N ILE A 34 -0.54 10.12 -33.16
CA ILE A 34 0.86 9.76 -32.88
C ILE A 34 1.75 10.18 -34.04
N ARG A 35 1.37 9.88 -35.29
CA ARG A 35 2.15 10.25 -36.48
C ARG A 35 2.26 11.76 -36.70
N ARG A 36 1.26 12.53 -36.29
CA ARG A 36 1.27 14.00 -36.40
C ARG A 36 2.20 14.68 -35.40
N ILE A 37 2.67 13.97 -34.37
CA ILE A 37 3.53 14.52 -33.33
C ILE A 37 4.90 13.82 -33.39
N PRO A 38 5.88 14.35 -34.14
CA PRO A 38 7.19 13.71 -34.33
C PRO A 38 7.90 13.33 -33.03
N LEU A 39 7.75 14.16 -31.99
CA LEU A 39 8.33 13.90 -30.67
C LEU A 39 7.75 12.63 -30.02
N LEU A 40 6.45 12.33 -30.21
CA LEU A 40 5.86 11.08 -29.70
C LEU A 40 6.45 9.88 -30.43
N THR A 41 6.53 9.95 -31.76
CA THR A 41 7.14 8.89 -32.57
C THR A 41 8.57 8.61 -32.13
N GLN A 42 9.38 9.65 -31.88
CA GLN A 42 10.74 9.50 -31.39
C GLN A 42 10.79 8.82 -30.01
N LYS A 43 9.92 9.21 -29.07
CA LYS A 43 9.86 8.58 -27.74
C LYS A 43 9.45 7.10 -27.83
N ILE A 44 8.48 6.77 -28.68
CA ILE A 44 8.01 5.39 -28.91
C ILE A 44 9.14 4.53 -29.51
N GLU A 45 9.88 5.08 -30.48
CA GLU A 45 11.03 4.39 -31.08
C GLU A 45 12.13 4.11 -30.06
N ASN A 46 12.41 5.06 -29.16
CA ASN A 46 13.37 4.85 -28.07
C ASN A 46 12.93 3.74 -27.12
N VAL A 47 11.63 3.67 -26.78
CA VAL A 47 11.06 2.57 -25.97
C VAL A 47 11.23 1.23 -26.67
N LYS A 48 10.94 1.17 -27.98
CA LYS A 48 11.13 -0.04 -28.79
C LYS A 48 12.58 -0.51 -28.75
N LYS A 49 13.54 0.36 -29.10
CA LYS A 49 14.97 0.04 -29.12
C LYS A 49 15.47 -0.46 -27.76
N PHE A 50 15.10 0.23 -26.67
CA PHE A 50 15.43 -0.19 -25.31
C PHE A 50 14.89 -1.58 -24.98
N ARG A 51 13.65 -1.89 -25.39
CA ARG A 51 13.05 -3.20 -25.15
C ARG A 51 13.72 -4.30 -25.99
N GLU A 52 14.07 -4.02 -27.24
CA GLU A 52 14.76 -4.96 -28.15
C GLU A 52 16.16 -5.33 -27.64
N SER A 53 16.89 -4.38 -27.04
CA SER A 53 18.22 -4.61 -26.50
C SER A 53 18.24 -5.31 -25.13
N SER A 54 17.08 -5.59 -24.53
CA SER A 54 17.01 -6.18 -23.19
C SER A 54 17.48 -7.65 -23.18
N PRO A 55 18.23 -8.09 -22.15
CA PRO A 55 18.59 -9.50 -22.00
C PRO A 55 17.40 -10.41 -21.68
N LYS A 56 16.31 -9.86 -21.12
CA LYS A 56 15.08 -10.60 -20.79
C LYS A 56 14.20 -10.81 -22.01
N LEU A 57 13.89 -12.08 -22.34
CA LEU A 57 13.04 -12.45 -23.49
C LEU A 57 11.67 -11.76 -23.47
N ARG A 58 11.00 -11.76 -22.31
CA ARG A 58 9.68 -11.11 -22.16
C ARG A 58 9.73 -9.63 -22.50
N THR A 59 10.76 -8.91 -22.08
CA THR A 59 10.92 -7.48 -22.41
C THR A 59 11.09 -7.28 -23.92
N ARG A 60 11.89 -8.12 -24.59
CA ARG A 60 12.06 -8.05 -26.06
C ARG A 60 10.75 -8.32 -26.79
N GLN A 61 9.95 -9.29 -26.34
CA GLN A 61 8.63 -9.56 -26.93
C GLN A 61 7.70 -8.35 -26.84
N TRP A 62 7.79 -7.58 -25.75
CA TRP A 62 7.02 -6.34 -25.54
C TRP A 62 7.52 -5.14 -26.38
N ALA A 63 8.63 -5.26 -27.11
CA ALA A 63 9.03 -4.23 -28.08
C ALA A 63 8.02 -4.08 -29.22
N LYS A 64 7.21 -5.11 -29.50
CA LYS A 64 6.10 -5.08 -30.49
C LYS A 64 4.97 -4.12 -30.09
N PHE A 65 4.89 -3.74 -28.81
CA PHE A 65 3.85 -2.87 -28.26
C PHE A 65 4.45 -1.64 -27.56
N PRO A 66 5.24 -0.80 -28.26
CA PRO A 66 6.06 0.25 -27.63
C PRO A 66 5.23 1.43 -27.09
N THR A 67 3.96 1.53 -27.45
CA THR A 67 3.00 2.51 -26.93
C THR A 67 2.34 2.10 -25.61
N LEU A 68 2.45 0.82 -25.22
CA LEU A 68 1.79 0.27 -24.03
C LEU A 68 2.78 0.02 -22.90
N PHE A 69 2.32 0.18 -21.66
CA PHE A 69 3.06 -0.30 -20.49
C PHE A 69 2.97 -1.83 -20.42
N SER A 70 4.08 -2.50 -20.08
CA SER A 70 4.15 -3.96 -20.09
C SER A 70 3.37 -4.66 -18.97
N GLU A 71 3.03 -3.90 -17.93
CA GLU A 71 2.25 -4.35 -16.77
C GLU A 71 1.22 -3.24 -16.47
N ASP A 72 0.15 -3.20 -17.26
CA ASP A 72 -0.97 -2.29 -17.03
C ASP A 72 -1.91 -2.89 -15.96
N ARG A 73 -1.88 -2.30 -14.78
CA ARG A 73 -2.78 -2.63 -13.65
C ARG A 73 -3.48 -1.37 -13.13
N GLN A 74 -3.61 -0.36 -13.99
CA GLN A 74 -4.10 0.95 -13.59
C GLN A 74 -5.54 0.84 -13.05
N PRO A 75 -5.82 1.34 -11.83
CA PRO A 75 -7.19 1.40 -11.31
C PRO A 75 -8.07 2.29 -12.20
N THR A 76 -9.35 1.89 -12.30
CA THR A 76 -10.40 2.64 -13.01
C THR A 76 -11.26 3.50 -12.07
N THR A 77 -11.10 3.33 -10.76
CA THR A 77 -11.77 4.10 -9.71
C THR A 77 -10.75 4.72 -8.77
N ASP A 78 -11.19 5.62 -7.91
CA ASP A 78 -10.36 6.18 -6.86
C ASP A 78 -9.88 5.08 -5.91
N PHE A 79 -8.67 5.29 -5.36
CA PHE A 79 -7.98 4.23 -4.65
C PHE A 79 -7.14 4.76 -3.49
N LEU A 80 -6.94 3.90 -2.49
CA LEU A 80 -5.92 4.10 -1.47
C LEU A 80 -4.59 3.61 -2.03
N ALA A 81 -3.60 4.49 -2.07
CA ALA A 81 -2.24 4.22 -2.52
C ALA A 81 -1.32 3.91 -1.34
N LEU A 82 -0.59 2.79 -1.45
CA LEU A 82 0.31 2.27 -0.45
C LEU A 82 1.74 2.24 -1.02
N PRO A 83 2.65 3.14 -0.58
CA PRO A 83 4.07 3.06 -0.94
C PRO A 83 4.66 1.72 -0.52
N LYS A 84 5.34 1.04 -1.44
CA LYS A 84 5.96 -0.27 -1.14
C LYS A 84 7.21 -0.16 -0.29
N VAL A 85 7.94 0.95 -0.35
CA VAL A 85 9.14 1.18 0.47
C VAL A 85 8.95 2.46 1.26
N SER A 86 9.17 2.39 2.57
CA SER A 86 9.13 3.54 3.48
C SER A 86 10.16 3.36 4.58
N SER A 87 10.73 4.47 5.05
CA SER A 87 11.74 4.46 6.11
C SER A 87 11.24 3.75 7.36
N GLU A 88 12.10 2.93 7.99
CA GLU A 88 11.77 2.32 9.28
C GLU A 88 11.66 3.32 10.43
N ARG A 89 12.15 4.56 10.24
CA ARG A 89 12.08 5.61 11.25
C ARG A 89 10.64 6.08 11.48
N ARG A 90 9.76 5.97 10.49
CA ARG A 90 8.37 6.45 10.62
C ARG A 90 7.57 5.50 11.49
N PHE A 91 6.85 6.04 12.46
CA PHE A 91 5.91 5.26 13.27
C PHE A 91 4.81 4.61 12.44
N TYR A 92 4.36 5.29 11.38
CA TYR A 92 3.38 4.78 10.43
C TYR A 92 3.87 4.95 9.00
N ILE A 93 3.62 3.96 8.14
CA ILE A 93 3.77 4.13 6.69
C ILE A 93 2.61 5.05 6.23
N PRO A 94 2.88 6.20 5.60
CA PRO A 94 1.82 7.11 5.22
C PRO A 94 1.16 6.63 3.90
N PHE A 95 -0.10 6.21 4.00
CA PHE A 95 -0.95 5.92 2.84
C PHE A 95 -1.75 7.15 2.41
N ALA A 96 -2.10 7.24 1.12
CA ALA A 96 -2.77 8.40 0.55
C ALA A 96 -3.92 7.99 -0.37
N TYR A 97 -5.06 8.67 -0.29
CA TYR A 97 -6.11 8.57 -1.30
C TYR A 97 -5.69 9.32 -2.57
N LEU A 98 -5.83 8.67 -3.72
CA LEU A 98 -5.59 9.27 -5.03
C LEU A 98 -6.80 9.02 -5.94
N THR A 99 -7.04 9.95 -6.86
CA THR A 99 -8.08 9.78 -7.87
C THR A 99 -7.61 8.85 -8.98
N SER A 100 -8.57 8.31 -9.73
CA SER A 100 -8.30 7.47 -10.91
C SER A 100 -7.47 8.16 -12.01
N ASP A 101 -7.26 9.48 -11.94
CA ASP A 101 -6.43 10.28 -12.84
C ASP A 101 -4.93 9.98 -12.72
N TYR A 102 -4.47 9.58 -11.53
CA TYR A 102 -3.07 9.27 -11.25
C TYR A 102 -2.67 7.90 -11.78
N LEU A 103 -1.72 7.87 -12.71
CA LEU A 103 -0.99 6.66 -13.03
C LEU A 103 -0.01 6.32 -11.92
N ILE A 104 0.01 5.06 -11.51
CA ILE A 104 0.94 4.56 -10.50
C ILE A 104 1.94 3.58 -11.10
N ASN A 105 3.18 3.65 -10.64
CA ASN A 105 4.20 2.67 -11.02
C ASN A 105 4.26 1.47 -10.06
N ASN A 106 5.14 0.53 -10.36
CA ASN A 106 5.30 -0.71 -9.61
C ASN A 106 5.80 -0.54 -8.17
N THR A 107 6.17 0.66 -7.72
CA THR A 107 6.57 0.97 -6.34
C THR A 107 5.39 1.35 -5.44
N VAL A 108 4.17 1.31 -5.99
CA VAL A 108 2.91 1.56 -5.27
C VAL A 108 2.04 0.30 -5.38
N SER A 109 1.45 -0.09 -4.26
CA SER A 109 0.28 -0.99 -4.24
C SER A 109 -0.97 -0.14 -4.05
N TYR A 110 -2.13 -0.64 -4.45
CA TYR A 110 -3.38 0.10 -4.24
C TYR A 110 -4.52 -0.80 -3.81
N ILE A 111 -5.53 -0.18 -3.20
CA ILE A 111 -6.81 -0.78 -2.86
C ILE A 111 -7.91 0.09 -3.50
N PRO A 112 -8.65 -0.42 -4.50
CA PRO A 112 -9.73 0.35 -5.10
C PRO A 112 -10.88 0.53 -4.11
N ASN A 113 -11.53 1.69 -4.12
CA ASN A 113 -12.72 1.97 -3.31
C ASN A 113 -12.55 1.70 -1.80
N ALA A 114 -11.35 1.92 -1.26
CA ALA A 114 -11.06 1.70 0.16
C ALA A 114 -11.85 2.69 1.04
N ASP A 115 -12.69 2.17 1.94
CA ASP A 115 -13.42 3.01 2.88
C ASP A 115 -12.50 3.54 4.01
N LYS A 116 -13.03 4.47 4.80
CA LYS A 116 -12.28 5.10 5.90
C LYS A 116 -12.00 4.11 7.03
N PHE A 117 -12.82 3.07 7.17
CA PHE A 117 -12.59 2.01 8.14
C PHE A 117 -11.32 1.25 7.79
N LEU A 118 -11.20 0.78 6.54
CA LEU A 118 -10.00 0.08 6.06
C LEU A 118 -8.76 0.97 6.14
N PHE A 119 -8.86 2.24 5.72
CA PHE A 119 -7.77 3.19 5.92
C PHE A 119 -7.38 3.31 7.39
N GLY A 120 -8.35 3.44 8.31
CA GLY A 120 -8.12 3.51 9.74
C GLY A 120 -7.40 2.26 10.30
N ILE A 121 -7.85 1.07 9.92
CA ILE A 121 -7.20 -0.19 10.31
C ILE A 121 -5.75 -0.22 9.81
N LEU A 122 -5.51 0.05 8.53
CA LEU A 122 -4.18 -0.03 7.93
C LEU A 122 -3.23 1.10 8.39
N GLN A 123 -3.78 2.21 8.86
CA GLN A 123 -3.00 3.35 9.37
C GLN A 123 -2.80 3.28 10.90
N SER A 124 -3.21 2.20 11.56
CA SER A 124 -3.07 2.01 13.01
C SER A 124 -1.71 1.45 13.44
N GLU A 125 -1.38 1.66 14.71
CA GLU A 125 -0.23 1.06 15.39
C GLU A 125 -0.34 -0.47 15.36
N MET A 126 -1.54 -1.03 15.48
CA MET A 126 -1.77 -2.48 15.39
C MET A 126 -1.31 -3.05 14.04
N HIS A 127 -1.67 -2.39 12.94
CA HIS A 127 -1.20 -2.82 11.62
C HIS A 127 0.30 -2.58 11.44
N MET A 128 0.82 -1.47 11.96
CA MET A 128 2.26 -1.19 11.92
C MET A 128 3.08 -2.19 12.75
N THR A 129 2.56 -2.68 13.86
CA THR A 129 3.16 -3.79 14.61
C THR A 129 3.24 -5.03 13.72
N TRP A 130 2.17 -5.41 13.03
CA TRP A 130 2.23 -6.53 12.08
C TRP A 130 3.30 -6.31 11.01
N VAL A 131 3.28 -5.15 10.35
CA VAL A 131 4.26 -4.77 9.32
C VAL A 131 5.68 -4.94 9.82
N LYS A 132 6.01 -4.42 11.02
CA LYS A 132 7.37 -4.46 11.58
C LYS A 132 7.94 -5.88 11.67
N TYR A 133 7.10 -6.84 12.05
CA TYR A 133 7.51 -8.22 12.32
C TYR A 133 7.47 -9.12 11.08
N VAL A 134 6.54 -8.89 10.14
CA VAL A 134 6.35 -9.83 9.01
C VAL A 134 6.81 -9.31 7.65
N CYS A 135 6.96 -8.00 7.46
CA CYS A 135 7.27 -7.48 6.13
C CYS A 135 8.72 -7.79 5.71
N GLY A 136 8.95 -7.84 4.40
CA GLY A 136 10.31 -7.81 3.87
C GLY A 136 10.97 -6.45 4.15
N ARG A 137 12.28 -6.35 3.96
CA ARG A 137 13.03 -5.10 4.13
C ARG A 137 13.93 -4.81 2.95
N THR A 138 14.06 -3.53 2.60
CA THR A 138 15.14 -3.05 1.71
C THR A 138 16.21 -2.43 2.59
N LYS A 139 17.32 -3.14 2.80
CA LYS A 139 18.21 -2.90 3.95
C LYS A 139 17.40 -3.02 5.25
N SER A 140 17.13 -1.90 5.92
CA SER A 140 16.29 -1.84 7.12
C SER A 140 14.91 -1.26 6.86
N ASP A 141 14.71 -0.56 5.72
CA ASP A 141 13.45 0.12 5.41
C ASP A 141 12.33 -0.89 5.21
N TYR A 142 11.11 -0.53 5.61
CA TYR A 142 9.94 -1.38 5.41
C TYR A 142 9.70 -1.63 3.92
N GLN A 143 9.48 -2.90 3.55
CA GLN A 143 9.04 -3.28 2.21
C GLN A 143 7.66 -3.93 2.26
N TYR A 144 6.63 -3.10 2.10
CA TYR A 144 5.23 -3.50 2.14
C TYR A 144 4.88 -4.40 0.95
N SER A 145 4.16 -5.49 1.23
CA SER A 145 3.73 -6.47 0.25
C SER A 145 2.31 -6.91 0.55
N ASN A 146 1.45 -6.95 -0.46
CA ASN A 146 0.12 -7.50 -0.29
C ASN A 146 0.16 -8.99 0.07
N LYS A 147 1.06 -9.76 -0.55
CA LYS A 147 1.16 -11.22 -0.32
C LYS A 147 1.69 -11.62 1.05
N ILE A 148 2.49 -10.76 1.69
CA ILE A 148 3.16 -11.07 2.96
C ILE A 148 2.47 -10.34 4.11
N VAL A 149 2.15 -9.06 3.94
CA VAL A 149 1.57 -8.23 5.00
C VAL A 149 0.04 -8.29 4.93
N TYR A 150 -0.56 -7.70 3.89
CA TYR A 150 -2.01 -7.47 3.84
C TYR A 150 -2.82 -8.77 3.84
N ASN A 151 -2.48 -9.73 2.99
CA ASN A 151 -3.22 -10.98 2.84
C ASN A 151 -3.16 -11.87 4.09
N ASN A 152 -2.13 -11.69 4.92
CA ASN A 152 -1.94 -12.48 6.14
C ASN A 152 -2.21 -11.65 7.39
N TYR A 153 -2.62 -10.39 7.26
CA TYR A 153 -2.93 -9.54 8.41
C TYR A 153 -4.21 -10.07 9.07
N PRO A 154 -4.16 -10.45 10.36
CA PRO A 154 -5.33 -10.93 11.06
C PRO A 154 -6.21 -9.73 11.42
N PHE A 155 -7.15 -9.39 10.53
CA PHE A 155 -8.14 -8.33 10.73
C PHE A 155 -9.02 -8.62 11.96
N PRO A 156 -9.56 -7.60 12.64
CA PRO A 156 -10.42 -7.82 13.79
C PRO A 156 -11.74 -8.49 13.37
N GLU A 157 -12.17 -9.48 14.13
CA GLU A 157 -13.45 -10.16 13.93
C GLU A 157 -14.56 -9.50 14.77
N ASN A 158 -15.82 -9.65 14.34
CA ASN A 158 -17.01 -9.21 15.10
C ASN A 158 -17.04 -7.71 15.45
N VAL A 159 -16.51 -6.85 14.56
CA VAL A 159 -16.55 -5.40 14.73
C VAL A 159 -17.99 -4.88 14.64
N SER A 160 -18.50 -4.30 15.73
CA SER A 160 -19.81 -3.66 15.76
C SER A 160 -19.85 -2.36 14.94
N ASP A 161 -21.03 -1.95 14.49
CA ASP A 161 -21.22 -0.68 13.77
C ASP A 161 -20.70 0.52 14.56
N LYS A 162 -20.87 0.50 15.88
CA LYS A 162 -20.35 1.54 16.78
C LYS A 162 -18.83 1.59 16.81
N GLN A 163 -18.14 0.44 16.77
CA GLN A 163 -16.68 0.39 16.65
C GLN A 163 -16.23 0.84 15.26
N LYS A 164 -16.89 0.37 14.19
CA LYS A 164 -16.61 0.77 12.82
C LYS A 164 -16.69 2.30 12.66
N GLN A 165 -17.78 2.91 13.11
CA GLN A 165 -17.99 4.35 13.03
C GLN A 165 -16.95 5.15 13.83
N LYS A 166 -16.51 4.63 15.00
CA LYS A 166 -15.44 5.26 15.78
C LYS A 166 -14.11 5.26 15.03
N VAL A 167 -13.74 4.13 14.41
CA VAL A 167 -12.53 4.03 13.59
C VAL A 167 -12.63 4.98 12.39
N GLU A 168 -13.76 4.99 11.67
CA GLU A 168 -13.96 5.90 10.53
C GLU A 168 -13.85 7.38 10.92
N THR A 169 -14.41 7.76 12.06
CA THR A 169 -14.33 9.13 12.58
C THR A 169 -12.89 9.51 12.94
N ALA A 170 -12.16 8.61 13.62
CA ALA A 170 -10.76 8.86 13.96
C ALA A 170 -9.86 8.88 12.71
N ALA A 171 -10.13 8.02 11.74
CA ALA A 171 -9.44 7.96 10.47
C ALA A 171 -9.66 9.24 9.64
N GLN A 172 -10.90 9.75 9.60
CA GLN A 172 -11.19 11.06 9.00
C GLN A 172 -10.43 12.17 9.73
N LYS A 173 -10.36 12.12 11.07
CA LYS A 173 -9.61 13.14 11.84
C LYS A 173 -8.12 13.15 11.48
N VAL A 174 -7.51 12.01 11.21
CA VAL A 174 -6.14 11.92 10.69
C VAL A 174 -6.02 12.63 9.34
N LEU A 175 -6.95 12.36 8.41
CA LEU A 175 -6.96 12.99 7.08
C LEU A 175 -7.16 14.51 7.18
N ASP A 176 -8.15 14.96 7.96
CA ASP A 176 -8.43 16.39 8.18
C ASP A 176 -7.23 17.10 8.80
N THR A 177 -6.51 16.41 9.70
CA THR A 177 -5.33 16.99 10.35
C THR A 177 -4.17 17.12 9.39
N ARG A 178 -3.94 16.14 8.50
CA ARG A 178 -2.96 16.28 7.41
C ARG A 178 -3.29 17.49 6.51
N ALA A 179 -4.57 17.69 6.20
CA ALA A 179 -5.02 18.77 5.31
C ALA A 179 -4.77 20.19 5.86
N LYS A 180 -4.52 20.35 7.17
CA LYS A 180 -4.13 21.64 7.77
C LYS A 180 -2.71 22.09 7.39
N TYR A 181 -1.90 21.20 6.84
CA TYR A 181 -0.50 21.44 6.52
C TYR A 181 -0.26 21.32 5.00
N PRO A 182 -0.82 22.22 4.17
CA PRO A 182 -0.81 22.08 2.71
C PRO A 182 0.60 22.16 2.10
N ASP A 183 1.53 22.85 2.76
CA ASP A 183 2.92 23.00 2.29
C ASP A 183 3.85 21.87 2.77
N SER A 184 3.34 20.95 3.59
CA SER A 184 4.12 19.82 4.13
C SER A 184 3.82 18.54 3.37
N SER A 185 4.86 17.80 3.01
CA SER A 185 4.72 16.47 2.43
C SER A 185 4.37 15.42 3.49
N LEU A 186 3.94 14.23 3.07
CA LEU A 186 3.78 13.10 3.99
C LEU A 186 5.12 12.69 4.62
N ALA A 187 6.25 12.99 4.00
CA ALA A 187 7.57 12.78 4.57
C ALA A 187 7.77 13.65 5.81
N ASP A 188 7.39 14.93 5.73
CA ASP A 188 7.51 15.92 6.81
C ASP A 188 6.52 15.63 7.93
N LEU A 189 5.27 15.31 7.56
CA LEU A 189 4.20 15.01 8.53
C LEU A 189 4.40 13.70 9.29
N TYR A 190 5.23 12.79 8.80
CA TYR A 190 5.46 11.47 9.42
C TYR A 190 6.92 11.23 9.81
N ASP A 191 7.81 12.23 9.74
CA ASP A 191 9.12 12.11 10.39
C ASP A 191 8.93 12.27 11.92
N PRO A 192 9.52 11.38 12.74
CA PRO A 192 9.38 11.42 14.20
C PRO A 192 9.70 12.76 14.86
N LEU A 193 10.57 13.56 14.25
CA LEU A 193 11.02 14.84 14.82
C LEU A 193 10.13 16.03 14.41
N THR A 194 9.39 15.91 13.29
CA THR A 194 8.59 17.01 12.73
C THR A 194 7.09 16.72 12.69
N MET A 195 6.67 15.49 13.01
CA MET A 195 5.26 15.11 13.09
C MET A 195 4.48 16.05 14.03
N PRO A 196 3.48 16.80 13.53
CA PRO A 196 2.81 17.79 14.34
C PRO A 196 2.06 17.17 15.53
N PRO A 197 2.05 17.82 16.71
CA PRO A 197 1.41 17.25 17.91
C PRO A 197 -0.08 16.90 17.76
N ASP A 198 -0.82 17.64 16.94
CA ASP A 198 -2.22 17.34 16.68
C ASP A 198 -2.41 16.11 15.78
N LEU A 199 -1.47 15.85 14.86
CA LEU A 199 -1.43 14.62 14.07
C LEU A 199 -1.07 13.42 14.95
N VAL A 200 -0.09 13.56 15.86
CA VAL A 200 0.23 12.54 16.86
C VAL A 200 -1.02 12.16 17.67
N LYS A 201 -1.74 13.15 18.20
CA LYS A 201 -2.98 12.94 18.95
C LYS A 201 -4.09 12.28 18.11
N ALA A 202 -4.18 12.62 16.82
CA ALA A 202 -5.13 12.01 15.91
C ALA A 202 -4.85 10.50 15.71
N HIS A 203 -3.58 10.11 15.56
CA HIS A 203 -3.21 8.69 15.51
C HIS A 203 -3.45 7.97 16.83
N GLN A 204 -3.09 8.56 17.97
CA GLN A 204 -3.38 7.94 19.28
C GLN A 204 -4.87 7.65 19.47
N ALA A 205 -5.75 8.54 18.99
CA ALA A 205 -7.19 8.32 19.02
C ALA A 205 -7.63 7.19 18.05
N LEU A 206 -7.03 7.14 16.87
CA LEU A 206 -7.24 6.06 15.90
C LEU A 206 -6.79 4.71 16.44
N ASP A 207 -5.58 4.64 17.01
CA ASP A 207 -5.00 3.44 17.60
C ASP A 207 -5.88 2.89 18.71
N LYS A 208 -6.37 3.76 19.61
CA LYS A 208 -7.31 3.36 20.66
C LYS A 208 -8.62 2.82 20.08
N ALA A 209 -9.13 3.42 19.00
CA ALA A 209 -10.35 2.94 18.35
C ALA A 209 -10.15 1.56 17.71
N VAL A 210 -9.00 1.34 17.06
CA VAL A 210 -8.65 0.07 16.41
C VAL A 210 -8.32 -1.02 17.44
N ASP A 211 -7.57 -0.71 18.50
CA ASP A 211 -7.29 -1.64 19.59
C ASP A 211 -8.59 -2.21 20.18
N LEU A 212 -9.61 -1.35 20.35
CA LEU A 212 -10.94 -1.75 20.83
C LEU A 212 -11.73 -2.61 19.83
N CYS A 213 -11.37 -2.64 18.55
CA CYS A 213 -11.93 -3.59 17.59
C CYS A 213 -11.40 -5.02 17.82
N TYR A 214 -10.19 -5.16 18.38
CA TYR A 214 -9.59 -6.45 18.67
C TYR A 214 -9.99 -6.97 20.05
N ARG A 215 -9.92 -6.12 21.08
CA ARG A 215 -10.31 -6.50 22.44
C ARG A 215 -10.55 -5.27 23.33
N PRO A 216 -11.33 -5.40 24.42
CA PRO A 216 -11.58 -4.29 25.33
C PRO A 216 -10.37 -3.91 26.20
N GLN A 217 -9.44 -4.84 26.47
CA GLN A 217 -8.25 -4.58 27.28
C GLN A 217 -7.17 -3.86 26.46
N PRO A 218 -6.50 -2.85 27.04
CA PRO A 218 -5.45 -2.12 26.33
C PRO A 218 -4.28 -3.04 25.96
N PHE A 219 -3.57 -2.68 24.89
CA PHE A 219 -2.26 -3.23 24.59
C PHE A 219 -1.20 -2.34 25.24
N VAL A 220 -0.46 -2.90 26.21
CA VAL A 220 0.51 -2.11 27.00
C VAL A 220 1.88 -2.01 26.33
N SER A 221 2.13 -2.81 25.29
CA SER A 221 3.38 -2.80 24.53
C SER A 221 3.18 -3.32 23.11
N GLU A 222 4.14 -3.01 22.22
CA GLU A 222 4.23 -3.61 20.88
C GLU A 222 4.32 -5.14 20.94
N LEU A 223 5.05 -5.69 21.92
CA LEU A 223 5.17 -7.13 22.12
C LEU A 223 3.80 -7.79 22.36
N ASN A 224 2.96 -7.19 23.19
CA ASN A 224 1.63 -7.74 23.44
C ASN A 224 0.70 -7.62 22.23
N ARG A 225 0.90 -6.62 21.36
CA ARG A 225 0.17 -6.53 20.09
C ARG A 225 0.56 -7.68 19.17
N ILE A 226 1.86 -7.91 18.97
CA ILE A 226 2.32 -8.96 18.04
C ILE A 226 1.99 -10.36 18.55
N GLU A 227 2.10 -10.62 19.87
CA GLU A 227 1.67 -11.89 20.48
C GLU A 227 0.20 -12.17 20.17
N TYR A 228 -0.66 -11.18 20.41
CA TYR A 228 -2.09 -11.30 20.15
C TYR A 228 -2.40 -11.51 18.66
N LEU A 229 -1.75 -10.76 17.77
CA LEU A 229 -1.91 -10.92 16.32
C LEU A 229 -1.47 -12.31 15.85
N PHE A 230 -0.37 -12.86 16.37
CA PHE A 230 0.04 -14.22 16.03
C PHE A 230 -0.95 -15.27 16.52
N SER A 231 -1.50 -15.13 17.73
CA SER A 231 -2.56 -16.03 18.21
C SER A 231 -3.81 -15.96 17.32
N LEU A 232 -4.22 -14.77 16.88
CA LEU A 232 -5.34 -14.60 15.97
C LEU A 232 -5.05 -15.19 14.59
N TYR A 233 -3.84 -14.96 14.06
CA TYR A 233 -3.40 -15.55 12.79
C TYR A 233 -3.37 -17.09 12.86
N GLU A 234 -2.89 -17.67 13.96
CA GLU A 234 -2.88 -19.13 14.17
C GLU A 234 -4.31 -19.68 14.20
N ALA A 235 -5.22 -19.03 14.92
CA ALA A 235 -6.63 -19.43 14.97
C ALA A 235 -7.30 -19.39 13.59
N LEU A 236 -7.01 -18.37 12.78
CA LEU A 236 -7.51 -18.23 11.41
C LEU A 236 -6.89 -19.25 10.45
N SER A 237 -5.64 -19.64 10.69
CA SER A 237 -4.88 -20.56 9.81
C SER A 237 -5.10 -22.03 10.14
N ALA A 238 -5.37 -22.37 11.41
CA ALA A 238 -5.48 -23.76 11.87
C ALA A 238 -6.53 -24.60 11.09
N PRO A 239 -7.72 -24.07 10.73
CA PRO A 239 -8.69 -24.83 9.93
C PRO A 239 -8.22 -25.13 8.50
N LEU A 240 -7.25 -24.37 7.97
CA LEU A 240 -6.72 -24.53 6.60
C LEU A 240 -5.59 -25.57 6.54
N LEU A 241 -4.95 -25.85 7.68
CA LEU A 241 -3.87 -26.81 7.78
C LEU A 241 -4.46 -28.21 8.01
N LYS A 242 -4.17 -29.15 7.10
CA LYS A 242 -4.48 -30.57 7.34
C LYS A 242 -3.70 -31.01 8.57
N VAL A 243 -4.40 -31.30 9.67
CA VAL A 243 -3.79 -31.91 10.85
C VAL A 243 -3.31 -33.30 10.44
N GLU A 244 -2.02 -33.45 10.15
CA GLU A 244 -1.42 -34.76 10.02
C GLU A 244 -1.57 -35.48 11.37
N LYS A 245 -2.46 -36.47 11.43
CA LYS A 245 -2.58 -37.35 12.59
C LYS A 245 -1.20 -38.00 12.82
N LYS A 246 -0.47 -37.54 13.84
CA LYS A 246 0.76 -38.21 14.30
C LYS A 246 0.44 -39.68 14.54
N LYS A 247 0.94 -40.57 13.67
CA LYS A 247 0.88 -42.02 13.90
C LYS A 247 1.60 -42.30 15.22
N ARG A 248 0.87 -42.78 16.24
CA ARG A 248 1.49 -43.33 17.46
C ARG A 248 2.40 -44.48 17.02
N VAL A 249 3.71 -44.27 17.13
CA VAL A 249 4.69 -45.36 17.02
C VAL A 249 4.43 -46.26 18.22
N LYS A 250 3.91 -47.48 17.98
CA LYS A 250 3.88 -48.52 19.01
C LYS A 250 5.33 -48.76 19.43
N LYS A 251 5.68 -48.43 20.67
CA LYS A 251 6.85 -49.03 21.31
C LYS A 251 6.66 -50.54 21.24
N LYS A 252 7.58 -51.24 20.58
CA LYS A 252 7.75 -52.67 20.79
C LYS A 252 8.37 -52.80 22.17
N ASP A 253 7.58 -53.22 23.14
CA ASP A 253 8.11 -53.76 24.37
C ASP A 253 8.72 -55.14 24.03
N SER A 254 9.96 -55.31 24.47
CA SER A 254 10.75 -56.55 24.47
C SER A 254 10.14 -57.62 25.36
#